data_AF-A0A2K3LBY1-F1
#
_entry.id   AF-A0A2K3LBY1-F1
#
_cell.length_a   1.000
_cell.length_b   1.000
_cell.length_c   1.000
_cell.angle_alpha   90.00
_cell.angle_beta   90.00
_cell.angle_gamma   90.00
#
_symmetry.space_group_name_H-M   'P 1'
#
loop_
_entity.id
_entity.type
_entity.pdbx_description
1 polymer ?
#
loop_
_entity_poly.entity_id
_entity_poly.type
_entity_poly.pdbx_seq_one_letter_code
_entity_poly.pdbx_strand_id
1 'polypeptide(L)'
;EYDVEDSVLPLQPSINYTAPEMVRSTASSAGCYSDIFSFGCLAYHLIARKPLFDCHNNVKMYMNTLTYLSSDAFSSIPSDLVPDLQRMLSSNESFRPTAMDFTGKYSLSEQYIFFIP
;
A
#
# COMPACT_ATOMS: atom_id res chain seq x y z
N GLU A 1 5.04 6.81 38.77
CA GLU A 1 5.39 5.49 38.22
C GLU A 1 4.46 5.29 37.03
N TYR A 2 4.98 5.42 35.81
CA TYR A 2 4.18 5.16 34.61
C TYR A 2 4.36 3.67 34.31
N ASP A 3 3.36 2.86 34.65
CA ASP A 3 3.20 1.50 34.14
C ASP A 3 2.97 1.60 32.63
N VAL A 4 4.07 1.70 31.89
CA VAL A 4 4.08 1.39 30.46
C VAL A 4 4.04 -0.13 30.41
N GLU A 5 2.83 -0.69 30.44
CA GLU A 5 2.59 -2.05 29.96
C GLU A 5 3.34 -2.15 28.63
N ASP A 6 4.42 -2.94 28.66
CA ASP A 6 5.28 -3.26 27.55
C ASP A 6 4.40 -3.92 26.50
N SER A 7 3.75 -3.08 25.71
CA SER A 7 2.89 -3.48 24.63
C SER A 7 3.90 -3.98 23.62
N VAL A 8 4.25 -5.27 23.75
CA VAL A 8 5.11 -5.99 22.83
C VAL A 8 4.45 -5.83 21.48
N LEU A 9 4.87 -4.77 20.79
CA LEU A 9 4.38 -4.47 19.46
C LEU A 9 4.69 -5.74 18.69
N PRO A 10 3.70 -6.37 18.04
CA PRO A 10 3.94 -7.58 17.30
C PRO A 10 5.16 -7.32 16.41
N LEU A 11 6.19 -8.16 16.56
CA LEU A 11 7.50 -8.03 15.91
C LEU A 11 7.41 -7.96 14.37
N GLN A 12 6.22 -8.21 13.82
CA GLN A 12 5.93 -8.21 12.41
C GLN A 12 4.70 -7.34 12.12
N PRO A 13 4.72 -6.56 11.03
CA PRO A 13 3.56 -5.79 10.60
C PRO A 13 2.37 -6.72 10.36
N SER A 14 1.16 -6.21 10.63
CA SER A 14 -0.08 -6.95 10.37
C SER A 14 -0.12 -7.44 8.92
N ILE A 15 -0.55 -8.69 8.71
CA ILE A 15 -0.66 -9.31 7.38
C ILE A 15 -1.45 -8.44 6.39
N ASN A 16 -2.36 -7.60 6.89
CA ASN A 16 -3.20 -6.70 6.12
C ASN A 16 -2.41 -5.60 5.38
N TYR A 17 -1.15 -5.37 5.73
CA TYR A 17 -0.26 -4.41 5.08
C TYR A 17 1.01 -5.08 4.54
N THR A 18 1.16 -6.38 4.73
CA THR A 18 2.34 -7.13 4.29
C THR A 18 2.22 -7.43 2.80
N ALA A 19 3.32 -7.29 2.07
CA ALA A 19 3.37 -7.59 0.66
C ALA A 19 3.30 -9.10 0.36
N PRO A 20 2.70 -9.53 -0.76
CA PRO A 20 2.41 -10.95 -1.01
C PRO A 20 3.68 -11.80 -1.13
N GLU A 21 4.77 -11.23 -1.62
CA GLU A 21 6.08 -11.89 -1.69
C GLU A 21 6.66 -12.20 -0.30
N MET A 22 6.42 -11.35 0.69
CA MET A 22 6.87 -11.55 2.07
C MET A 22 6.08 -12.65 2.78
N VAL A 23 4.82 -12.87 2.37
CA VAL A 23 3.99 -13.97 2.88
C VAL A 23 4.37 -15.30 2.22
N ARG A 24 4.82 -15.26 0.96
CA ARG A 24 5.22 -16.46 0.20
C ARG A 24 6.65 -16.92 0.45
N SER A 25 7.56 -16.00 0.77
CA SER A 25 8.99 -16.27 0.83
C SER A 25 9.58 -15.93 2.19
N THR A 26 10.31 -16.87 2.78
CA THR A 26 10.99 -16.69 4.08
C THR A 26 12.10 -15.64 3.94
N ALA A 27 11.82 -14.43 4.45
CA ALA A 27 12.74 -13.34 4.79
C ALA A 27 13.58 -12.65 3.68
N SER A 28 13.93 -13.30 2.57
CA SER A 28 14.92 -12.75 1.62
C SER A 28 14.34 -11.89 0.49
N SER A 29 13.02 -11.60 0.51
CA SER A 29 12.29 -10.89 -0.55
C SER A 29 11.79 -9.50 -0.12
N ALA A 30 12.15 -9.01 1.07
CA ALA A 30 11.78 -7.68 1.54
C ALA A 30 12.61 -6.62 0.79
N GLY A 31 12.05 -6.08 -0.29
CA GLY A 31 12.66 -5.03 -1.10
C GLY A 31 11.90 -3.71 -0.99
N CYS A 32 12.40 -2.67 -1.67
CA CYS A 32 11.73 -1.37 -1.73
C CYS A 32 10.29 -1.45 -2.27
N TYR A 33 9.98 -2.42 -3.13
CA TYR A 33 8.62 -2.63 -3.65
C TYR A 33 7.65 -3.16 -2.58
N SER A 34 8.15 -3.89 -1.58
CA SER A 34 7.33 -4.33 -0.45
C SER A 34 6.77 -3.13 0.31
N ASP A 35 7.60 -2.10 0.55
CA ASP A 35 7.17 -0.85 1.17
C ASP A 35 6.11 -0.12 0.33
N ILE A 36 6.21 -0.16 -1.01
CA ILE A 36 5.22 0.45 -1.91
C ILE A 36 3.85 -0.23 -1.79
N PHE A 37 3.81 -1.55 -1.62
CA PHE A 37 2.56 -2.27 -1.41
C PHE A 37 1.94 -1.97 -0.05
N SER A 38 2.77 -1.96 1.01
CA SER A 38 2.33 -1.55 2.35
C SER A 38 1.78 -0.13 2.36
N PHE A 39 2.45 0.78 1.65
CA PHE A 39 1.98 2.15 1.46
C PHE A 39 0.68 2.21 0.65
N GLY A 40 0.50 1.38 -0.38
CA GLY A 40 -0.75 1.28 -1.14
C GLY A 40 -1.93 0.82 -0.27
N CYS A 41 -1.71 -0.16 0.61
CA CYS A 41 -2.71 -0.61 1.58
C CYS A 41 -3.10 0.50 2.55
N LEU A 42 -2.11 1.26 3.04
CA LEU A 42 -2.33 2.39 3.93
C LEU A 42 -3.07 3.55 3.23
N ALA A 43 -2.65 3.91 2.02
CA ALA A 43 -3.28 4.96 1.23
C ALA A 43 -4.75 4.61 0.94
N TYR A 44 -5.04 3.36 0.55
CA TYR A 44 -6.41 2.89 0.42
C TYR A 44 -7.19 3.03 1.73
N HIS A 45 -6.62 2.60 2.86
CA HIS A 45 -7.27 2.70 4.16
C HIS A 45 -7.65 4.13 4.51
N LEU A 46 -6.74 5.09 4.27
CA LEU A 46 -6.98 6.50 4.57
C LEU A 46 -8.08 7.10 3.70
N ILE A 47 -8.12 6.74 2.41
CA ILE A 47 -9.09 7.28 1.44
C ILE A 47 -10.46 6.62 1.64
N ALA A 48 -10.53 5.29 1.66
CA ALA A 48 -11.77 4.53 1.78
C ALA A 48 -12.29 4.44 3.23
N ARG A 49 -11.51 4.92 4.22
CA ARG A 49 -11.80 4.80 5.67
C ARG A 49 -12.05 3.35 6.12
N LYS A 50 -11.54 2.38 5.37
CA LYS A 50 -11.75 0.94 5.55
C LYS A 50 -10.49 0.19 5.12
N PRO A 51 -10.05 -0.85 5.86
CA PRO A 51 -8.93 -1.68 5.42
C PRO A 51 -9.26 -2.41 4.12
N LEU A 52 -8.28 -2.48 3.22
CA LEU A 52 -8.40 -3.26 1.98
C LEU A 52 -8.45 -4.77 2.27
N PHE A 53 -7.60 -5.18 3.20
CA PHE A 53 -7.48 -6.55 3.68
C PHE A 53 -7.94 -6.60 5.13
N ASP A 54 -8.94 -7.42 5.44
CA ASP A 54 -9.33 -7.78 6.80
C ASP A 54 -9.27 -9.30 6.92
N CYS A 55 -8.04 -9.82 6.93
CA CYS A 55 -7.81 -11.24 6.74
C CYS A 55 -7.69 -12.01 8.06
N HIS A 56 -7.89 -11.38 9.22
CA HIS A 56 -7.77 -11.99 10.56
C HIS A 56 -6.54 -12.90 10.73
N ASN A 57 -5.37 -12.45 10.24
CA ASN A 57 -4.11 -13.20 10.25
C ASN A 57 -4.14 -14.54 9.45
N ASN A 58 -5.11 -14.73 8.57
CA ASN A 58 -5.26 -15.91 7.73
C ASN A 58 -4.64 -15.68 6.34
N VAL A 59 -3.48 -16.29 6.12
CA VAL A 59 -2.73 -16.24 4.85
C VAL A 59 -3.57 -16.68 3.65
N LYS A 60 -4.42 -17.70 3.82
CA LYS A 60 -5.27 -18.21 2.72
C LYS A 60 -6.33 -17.18 2.32
N MET A 61 -6.94 -16.52 3.31
CA MET A 61 -7.90 -15.45 3.07
C MET A 61 -7.22 -14.26 2.39
N TYR A 62 -6.02 -13.89 2.84
CA TYR A 62 -5.20 -12.83 2.23
C TYR A 62 -4.91 -13.11 0.75
N MET A 63 -4.39 -14.30 0.42
CA MET A 63 -4.08 -14.67 -0.97
C MET A 63 -5.33 -14.70 -1.85
N ASN A 64 -6.46 -15.12 -1.28
CA ASN A 64 -7.74 -15.11 -1.98
C ASN A 64 -8.19 -13.67 -2.28
N THR A 65 -8.20 -12.79 -1.29
CA THR A 65 -8.58 -11.37 -1.46
C THR A 65 -7.65 -10.66 -2.44
N LEU A 66 -6.35 -10.97 -2.41
CA LEU A 66 -5.38 -10.41 -3.36
C LEU A 66 -5.63 -10.88 -4.80
N THR A 67 -5.96 -12.16 -4.99
CA THR A 67 -6.26 -12.74 -6.31
C THR A 67 -7.58 -12.22 -6.88
N TYR A 68 -8.57 -12.01 -6.01
CA TYR A 68 -9.91 -11.56 -6.37
C TYR A 68 -10.14 -10.07 -6.07
N LEU A 69 -9.07 -9.27 -6.05
CA LEU A 69 -9.17 -7.84 -5.83
C LEU A 69 -9.99 -7.21 -6.96
N SER A 70 -11.26 -6.94 -6.71
CA SER A 70 -12.21 -6.46 -7.71
C SER A 70 -12.12 -4.95 -7.88
N SER A 71 -12.52 -4.45 -9.05
CA SER A 71 -12.67 -3.01 -9.30
C SER A 71 -13.61 -2.33 -8.30
N ASP A 72 -14.59 -3.07 -7.76
CA ASP A 72 -15.54 -2.57 -6.76
C ASP A 72 -14.87 -2.14 -5.46
N ALA A 73 -13.72 -2.74 -5.09
CA ALA A 73 -12.93 -2.27 -3.96
C ALA A 73 -12.53 -0.80 -4.13
N PHE A 74 -12.29 -0.36 -5.36
CA PHE A 74 -11.88 1.01 -5.66
C PHE A 74 -13.04 1.97 -5.95
N SER A 75 -14.30 1.52 -5.84
CA SER A 75 -15.47 2.36 -6.10
C SER A 75 -15.56 3.62 -5.22
N SER A 76 -15.00 3.57 -4.01
CA SER A 76 -14.97 4.69 -3.06
C SER A 76 -13.71 5.57 -3.20
N ILE A 77 -12.82 5.23 -4.13
CA ILE A 77 -11.57 5.94 -4.38
C ILE A 77 -11.79 6.92 -5.55
N PRO A 78 -11.27 8.16 -5.48
CA PRO A 78 -11.30 9.08 -6.62
C PRO A 78 -10.68 8.45 -7.87
N SER A 79 -11.35 8.59 -9.02
CA SER A 79 -10.96 7.95 -10.29
C SER A 79 -9.50 8.21 -10.68
N ASP A 80 -8.97 9.38 -10.31
CA ASP A 80 -7.61 9.80 -10.66
C ASP A 80 -6.54 9.02 -9.89
N LEU A 81 -6.88 8.50 -8.70
CA LEU A 81 -5.98 7.76 -7.82
C LEU A 81 -6.06 6.24 -8.01
N VAL A 82 -7.15 5.74 -8.60
CA VAL A 82 -7.36 4.30 -8.83
C VAL A 82 -6.22 3.66 -9.61
N PRO A 83 -5.73 4.21 -10.74
CA PRO A 83 -4.66 3.59 -11.51
C PRO A 83 -3.35 3.50 -10.73
N ASP A 84 -3.05 4.52 -9.93
CA ASP A 84 -1.84 4.56 -9.12
C ASP A 84 -1.92 3.53 -7.98
N LEU A 85 -3.05 3.47 -7.27
CA LEU A 85 -3.30 2.46 -6.23
C LEU A 85 -3.28 1.03 -6.78
N GLN A 86 -3.86 0.79 -7.96
CA GLN A 86 -3.83 -0.54 -8.59
C GLN A 86 -2.41 -1.00 -8.92
N ARG A 87 -1.55 -0.10 -9.41
CA ARG A 87 -0.14 -0.45 -9.66
C ARG A 87 0.61 -0.73 -8.34
N MET A 88 0.35 0.06 -7.29
CA MET A 88 0.95 -0.16 -5.96
C MET A 88 0.55 -1.49 -5.32
N LEU A 89 -0.68 -1.93 -5.54
CA LEU A 89 -1.26 -3.15 -4.97
C LEU A 89 -1.08 -4.38 -5.88
N SER A 90 -0.24 -4.26 -6.92
CA SER A 90 0.05 -5.37 -7.82
C SER A 90 0.74 -6.53 -7.09
N SER A 91 0.28 -7.76 -7.35
CA SER A 91 0.85 -8.99 -6.80
C SER A 91 2.29 -9.26 -7.26
N ASN A 92 2.69 -8.69 -8.39
CA ASN A 92 4.05 -8.81 -8.92
C ASN A 92 4.81 -7.51 -8.68
N GLU A 93 5.96 -7.65 -8.03
CA GLU A 93 6.80 -6.54 -7.59
C GLU A 93 7.28 -5.63 -8.71
N SER A 94 7.58 -6.17 -9.88
CA SER A 94 8.11 -5.40 -11.01
C SER A 94 7.09 -4.44 -11.65
N PHE A 95 5.79 -4.62 -11.37
CA PHE A 95 4.75 -3.70 -11.83
C PHE A 95 4.46 -2.58 -10.83
N ARG A 96 5.00 -2.66 -9.60
CA ARG A 96 4.86 -1.59 -8.62
C ARG A 96 5.75 -0.42 -9.04
N PRO A 97 5.25 0.83 -8.96
CA PRO A 97 6.06 2.01 -9.19
C PRO A 97 7.15 2.13 -8.12
N THR A 98 8.25 2.79 -8.46
CA THR A 98 9.27 3.19 -7.49
C THR A 98 8.81 4.41 -6.70
N ALA A 99 9.42 4.66 -5.54
CA ALA A 99 9.13 5.86 -4.75
C ALA A 99 9.35 7.16 -5.55
N MET A 100 10.33 7.18 -6.46
CA MET A 100 10.62 8.35 -7.31
C MET A 100 9.50 8.65 -8.31
N ASP A 101 8.81 7.62 -8.82
CA ASP A 101 7.71 7.78 -9.78
C ASP A 101 6.52 8.57 -9.21
N PHE A 102 6.37 8.60 -7.87
CA PHE A 102 5.38 9.43 -7.19
C PHE A 102 5.82 10.89 -7.07
N THR A 103 7.10 11.13 -6.82
CA THR A 103 7.65 12.48 -6.64
C THR A 103 7.73 13.26 -7.94
N GLY A 104 7.85 12.56 -9.09
CA GLY A 104 7.96 13.18 -10.41
C GLY A 104 6.66 13.83 -10.91
N LYS A 105 5.49 13.35 -10.49
CA LYS A 105 4.20 13.92 -10.92
C LYS A 105 3.90 15.31 -10.34
N TYR A 106 4.56 15.65 -9.24
CA TYR A 106 4.43 16.94 -8.55
C TYR A 106 5.77 17.66 -8.41
N SER A 107 6.81 17.23 -9.14
CA SER A 107 8.10 17.93 -9.12
C SER A 107 7.87 19.35 -9.63
N LEU A 108 7.95 20.27 -8.67
CA LEU A 108 7.68 21.69 -8.77
C LEU A 108 8.68 22.37 -9.70
N SER A 109 8.44 22.35 -11.02
CA SER A 109 9.18 23.23 -11.93
C SER A 109 8.37 23.93 -13.02
N GLU A 110 7.07 23.68 -13.21
CA GLU A 110 6.34 24.34 -14.33
C GLU A 110 4.92 24.87 -14.06
N GLN A 111 4.42 24.92 -12.82
CA GLN A 111 3.08 25.50 -12.56
C GLN A 111 3.04 26.87 -11.88
N TYR A 112 4.18 27.53 -11.64
CA TYR A 112 4.21 28.84 -10.95
C TYR A 112 5.01 29.96 -11.64
N ILE A 113 5.33 29.85 -12.93
CA ILE A 113 5.94 30.94 -13.71
C ILE A 113 5.09 31.26 -14.94
N PHE A 114 3.81 31.63 -14.79
CA PHE A 114 3.08 32.31 -15.87
C PHE A 114 1.92 33.22 -15.39
N PHE A 115 1.91 33.64 -14.13
CA PHE A 115 0.92 34.62 -13.65
C PHE A 115 1.52 35.60 -12.65
N ILE A 116 2.37 36.50 -13.15
CA ILE A 116 2.54 37.85 -12.58
C ILE A 116 2.57 38.82 -13.78
N PRO A 117 1.54 39.66 -13.99
CA PRO A 117 1.61 40.78 -14.93
C PRO A 117 2.56 41.89 -14.45
#